data_AF-B2IHW9-F1
#
_entry.id   AF-B2IHW9-F1
#
_cell.length_a   1.000
_cell.length_b   1.000
_cell.length_c   1.000
_cell.angle_alpha   90.00
_cell.angle_beta   90.00
_cell.angle_gamma   90.00
#
_symmetry.space_group_name_H-M   'P 1'
#
loop_
_entity.id
_entity.type
_entity.pdbx_description
1 polymer ?
#
loop_
_entity_poly.entity_id
_entity_poly.type
_entity_poly.pdbx_seq_one_letter_code
_entity_poly.pdbx_strand_id
1 'polypeptide(L)'
;METVFIRETSDGRKIEVIGTNVCVDGKPVANSLVSLKDHPNREAILFTLPNAAFMAGPVVLTAEEASVVRGALAAAKPAITDPIEITERFRSAWNARNHEAGIE
;
A
#
# COMPACT_ATOMS: atom_id res chain seq x y z
N MET A 1 0.65 0.98 -19.83
CA MET A 1 0.40 0.69 -18.41
C MET A 1 1.73 0.83 -17.72
N GLU A 2 1.90 1.82 -16.84
CA GLU A 2 3.18 2.02 -16.16
C GLU A 2 3.39 0.88 -15.15
N THR A 3 4.56 0.27 -15.23
CA THR A 3 4.97 -0.86 -14.39
C THR A 3 6.22 -0.46 -13.63
N VAL A 4 6.16 -0.48 -12.30
CA VAL A 4 7.31 -0.16 -11.45
C VAL A 4 7.81 -1.44 -10.79
N PHE A 5 9.02 -1.86 -11.16
CA PHE A 5 9.68 -3.01 -10.54
C PHE A 5 10.17 -2.64 -9.13
N ILE A 6 9.86 -3.49 -8.15
CA ILE A 6 10.26 -3.31 -6.76
C ILE A 6 11.44 -4.23 -6.43
N ARG A 7 11.21 -5.54 -6.54
CA ARG A 7 12.25 -6.56 -6.37
C ARG A 7 11.84 -7.90 -6.97
N GLU A 8 12.77 -8.83 -6.97
CA GLU A 8 12.50 -10.25 -7.21
C GLU A 8 12.54 -11.03 -5.88
N THR A 9 11.62 -11.96 -5.70
CA THR A 9 11.62 -12.89 -4.57
C THR A 9 12.66 -13.98 -4.79
N SER A 10 13.09 -14.64 -3.71
CA SER A 10 14.02 -15.78 -3.80
C SER A 10 13.49 -16.95 -4.64
N ASP A 11 12.16 -17.04 -4.84
CA ASP A 11 11.49 -18.02 -5.69
C ASP A 11 11.44 -17.58 -7.18
N GLY A 12 12.10 -16.48 -7.55
CA GLY A 12 12.14 -15.95 -8.92
C GLY A 12 10.89 -15.17 -9.35
N ARG A 13 9.94 -14.94 -8.44
CA ARG A 13 8.72 -14.16 -8.75
C ARG A 13 9.00 -12.68 -8.60
N LYS A 14 8.62 -11.89 -9.60
CA LYS A 14 8.76 -10.43 -9.58
C LYS A 14 7.66 -9.78 -8.75
N ILE A 15 8.02 -8.78 -7.96
CA ILE A 15 7.10 -7.91 -7.24
C ILE A 15 7.13 -6.56 -7.95
N GLU A 16 5.97 -6.15 -8.44
CA GLU A 16 5.83 -4.99 -9.31
C GLU A 16 4.55 -4.23 -8.96
N VAL A 17 4.51 -2.94 -9.22
CA VAL A 17 3.25 -2.16 -9.21
C VAL A 17 2.79 -2.01 -10.64
N ILE A 18 1.59 -2.49 -10.96
CA ILE A 18 0.99 -2.44 -12.29
C ILE A 18 -0.33 -1.68 -12.19
N GLY A 19 -0.34 -0.44 -12.68
CA GLY A 19 -1.46 0.47 -12.46
C GLY A 19 -1.70 0.71 -10.96
N THR A 20 -2.93 0.52 -10.49
CA THR A 20 -3.32 0.78 -9.10
C THR A 20 -3.14 -0.42 -8.15
N ASN A 21 -2.46 -1.48 -8.60
CA ASN A 21 -2.28 -2.72 -7.84
C ASN A 21 -0.80 -3.10 -7.71
N VAL A 22 -0.46 -3.64 -6.54
CA VAL A 22 0.75 -4.44 -6.33
C VAL A 22 0.49 -5.82 -6.90
N CYS A 23 1.43 -6.30 -7.71
CA CYS A 23 1.38 -7.57 -8.40
C CYS A 23 2.57 -8.45 -8.02
N VAL A 24 2.33 -9.75 -7.97
CA VAL A 24 3.36 -10.78 -7.89
C VAL A 24 3.27 -11.61 -9.16
N ASP A 25 4.33 -11.65 -9.95
CA ASP A 25 4.37 -12.36 -11.24
C ASP A 25 3.22 -11.93 -12.17
N GLY A 26 3.00 -10.61 -12.26
CA GLY A 26 1.92 -10.00 -13.04
C GLY A 26 0.51 -10.17 -12.45
N LYS A 27 0.32 -10.92 -11.36
CA LYS A 27 -0.99 -11.15 -10.74
C LYS A 27 -1.26 -10.16 -9.60
N PRO A 28 -2.38 -9.42 -9.59
CA PRO A 28 -2.68 -8.46 -8.55
C PRO A 28 -2.90 -9.16 -7.21
N VAL A 29 -2.25 -8.65 -6.17
CA VAL A 29 -2.36 -9.18 -4.80
C VAL A 29 -2.91 -8.18 -3.80
N ALA A 30 -2.70 -6.88 -4.03
CA ALA A 30 -3.20 -5.82 -3.15
C ALA A 30 -3.25 -4.46 -3.87
N ASN A 31 -4.07 -3.54 -3.37
CA ASN A 31 -4.21 -2.17 -3.88
C ASN A 31 -3.83 -1.11 -2.83
N SER A 32 -3.36 -1.54 -1.66
CA SER A 32 -3.07 -0.69 -0.51
C SER A 32 -1.97 -1.32 0.35
N LEU A 33 -1.35 -0.50 1.18
CA LEU A 33 -0.33 -0.92 2.15
C LEU A 33 -0.90 -0.86 3.56
N VAL A 34 -0.70 -1.92 4.32
CA VAL A 34 -1.06 -2.02 5.74
C VAL A 34 0.21 -1.89 6.57
N SER A 35 0.17 -1.10 7.65
CA SER A 35 1.32 -1.02 8.56
C SER A 35 1.45 -2.32 9.34
N LEU A 36 2.69 -2.81 9.49
CA LEU A 36 2.94 -4.03 10.25
C LEU A 36 2.66 -3.87 11.75
N LYS A 37 2.62 -2.62 12.25
CA LYS A 37 2.38 -2.33 13.68
C LYS A 37 1.03 -2.85 14.16
N ASP A 38 0.03 -2.78 13.29
CA ASP A 38 -1.36 -3.15 13.55
C ASP A 38 -1.67 -4.61 13.18
N HIS A 39 -0.67 -5.37 12.73
CA HIS A 39 -0.88 -6.73 12.26
C HIS A 39 -0.84 -7.75 13.43
N PRO A 40 -1.81 -8.68 13.54
CA PRO A 40 -1.85 -9.67 14.63
C PRO A 40 -0.61 -10.58 14.65
N ASN A 41 -0.07 -10.93 13.48
CA ASN A 41 1.11 -11.81 13.37
C ASN A 41 2.43 -11.04 13.21
N ARG A 42 2.51 -9.77 13.67
CA ARG A 42 3.70 -8.93 13.46
C ARG A 42 4.99 -9.57 13.97
N GLU A 43 4.94 -10.28 15.09
CA GLU A 43 6.12 -10.89 15.73
C GLU A 43 6.69 -12.01 14.86
N ALA A 44 5.85 -12.88 14.31
CA ALA A 44 6.27 -13.94 13.42
C ALA A 44 6.89 -13.39 12.12
N ILE A 45 6.34 -12.28 11.61
CA ILE A 45 6.84 -11.63 10.41
C ILE A 45 8.21 -10.98 10.68
N LEU A 46 8.35 -10.22 11.77
CA LEU A 46 9.61 -9.59 12.15
C LEU A 46 10.71 -10.60 12.50
N PHE A 47 10.34 -11.77 13.04
CA PHE A 47 11.28 -12.86 13.26
C PHE A 47 11.90 -13.35 11.94
N THR A 48 11.10 -13.42 10.87
CA THR A 48 11.56 -13.87 9.56
C THR A 48 12.25 -12.74 8.77
N LEU A 49 11.71 -11.53 8.85
CA LEU A 49 12.20 -10.35 8.15
C LEU A 49 12.26 -9.15 9.12
N PRO A 50 13.41 -8.93 9.81
CA PRO A 50 13.53 -7.95 10.88
C PRO A 50 13.31 -6.50 10.45
N ASN A 51 13.51 -6.19 9.17
CA ASN A 51 13.33 -4.86 8.58
C ASN A 51 11.96 -4.66 7.92
N ALA A 52 11.01 -5.58 8.14
CA ALA A 52 9.65 -5.45 7.66
C ALA A 52 8.91 -4.27 8.32
N ALA A 53 8.23 -3.46 7.51
CA ALA A 53 7.48 -2.29 8.00
C ALA A 53 6.02 -2.25 7.50
N PHE A 54 5.76 -2.78 6.31
CA PHE A 54 4.44 -2.75 5.68
C PHE A 54 4.12 -4.09 5.01
N MET A 55 2.83 -4.32 4.75
CA MET A 55 2.35 -5.43 3.93
C MET A 55 1.43 -4.97 2.81
N ALA A 56 1.57 -5.62 1.66
CA ALA A 56 0.66 -5.55 0.52
C ALA A 56 0.13 -6.96 0.25
N GLY A 57 -1.02 -7.30 0.84
CA GLY A 57 -1.55 -8.67 0.78
C GLY A 57 -0.55 -9.66 1.40
N PRO A 58 -0.09 -10.68 0.66
CA PRO A 58 0.92 -11.64 1.14
C PRO A 58 2.36 -11.10 1.08
N VAL A 59 2.59 -9.92 0.51
CA VAL A 59 3.93 -9.36 0.30
C VAL A 59 4.33 -8.51 1.49
N VAL A 60 5.43 -8.89 2.14
CA VAL A 60 6.07 -8.08 3.19
C VAL A 60 7.10 -7.14 2.56
N LEU A 61 7.03 -5.87 2.95
CA LEU A 61 7.84 -4.79 2.42
C LEU A 61 8.63 -4.09 3.52
N THR A 62 9.85 -3.67 3.18
CA THR A 62 10.63 -2.73 4.00
C THR A 62 10.03 -1.32 3.91
N ALA A 63 10.50 -0.42 4.78
CA ALA A 63 10.08 0.98 4.71
C ALA A 63 10.46 1.65 3.38
N GLU A 64 11.62 1.30 2.81
CA GLU A 64 12.11 1.83 1.54
C GLU A 64 11.27 1.33 0.37
N GLU A 65 11.03 0.02 0.29
CA GLU A 65 10.19 -0.59 -0.73
C GLU A 65 8.76 -0.05 -0.67
N ALA A 66 8.20 0.11 0.53
CA ALA A 66 6.88 0.68 0.74
C ALA A 66 6.78 2.14 0.24
N SER A 67 7.86 2.92 0.37
CA SER A 67 7.91 4.28 -0.17
C SER A 67 7.80 4.29 -1.69
N VAL A 68 8.56 3.41 -2.37
CA VAL A 68 8.50 3.26 -3.84
C VAL A 68 7.12 2.81 -4.28
N VAL A 69 6.54 1.82 -3.59
CA VAL A 69 5.19 1.31 -3.88
C VAL A 69 4.13 2.42 -3.72
N ARG A 70 4.21 3.23 -2.66
CA ARG A 70 3.29 4.36 -2.47
C ARG A 70 3.41 5.38 -3.61
N GLY A 71 4.63 5.70 -4.02
CA GLY A 71 4.88 6.59 -5.14
C GLY A 71 4.26 6.06 -6.44
N ALA A 72 4.51 4.79 -6.75
CA ALA A 72 3.95 4.13 -7.94
C ALA A 72 2.41 4.09 -7.92
N LEU A 73 1.81 3.73 -6.79
CA LEU A 73 0.35 3.71 -6.64
C LEU A 73 -0.27 5.11 -6.74
N ALA A 74 0.44 6.14 -6.28
CA ALA A 74 -0.01 7.53 -6.40
C ALA A 74 0.07 8.03 -7.84
N ALA A 75 1.17 7.72 -8.55
CA ALA A 75 1.35 8.08 -9.96
C ALA A 75 0.32 7.40 -10.87
N ALA A 76 -0.07 6.17 -10.54
CA ALA A 76 -1.08 5.43 -11.30
C ALA A 76 -2.52 5.90 -11.06
N LYS A 77 -2.79 6.65 -10.00
CA LYS A 77 -4.13 7.20 -9.74
C LYS A 77 -4.32 8.47 -10.58
N PRO A 78 -5.45 8.62 -11.30
CA PRO A 78 -5.74 9.86 -11.99
C PRO A 78 -5.81 11.01 -10.96
N ALA A 79 -5.25 12.16 -11.32
CA ALA A 79 -5.40 13.35 -10.51
C ALA A 79 -6.88 13.73 -10.42
N ILE A 80 -7.38 13.91 -9.19
CA ILE A 80 -8.73 14.43 -8.97
C ILE A 80 -8.70 15.91 -9.35
N THR A 81 -9.30 16.24 -10.48
CA THR A 81 -9.37 17.62 -10.99
C THR A 81 -10.72 18.29 -10.69
N ASP A 82 -11.73 17.51 -10.29
CA ASP A 82 -13.07 18.03 -10.01
C ASP A 82 -13.16 18.61 -8.59
N PRO A 83 -13.54 19.89 -8.42
CA PRO A 83 -13.63 20.54 -7.11
C PRO A 83 -14.71 19.95 -6.19
N ILE A 84 -15.77 19.33 -6.72
CA ILE A 84 -16.78 18.63 -5.92
C ILE A 84 -16.17 17.36 -5.33
N GLU A 85 -15.45 16.57 -6.14
CA GLU A 85 -14.81 15.34 -5.70
C GLU A 85 -13.71 15.60 -4.66
N ILE A 86 -12.98 16.72 -4.80
CA ILE A 86 -12.02 17.19 -3.79
C ILE A 86 -12.74 17.48 -2.46
N THR A 87 -13.85 18.21 -2.49
CA THR A 87 -14.62 18.60 -1.29
C THR A 87 -15.17 17.37 -0.57
N GLU A 88 -15.76 16.42 -1.31
CA GLU A 88 -16.28 15.17 -0.76
C GLU A 88 -15.18 14.31 -0.14
N ARG A 89 -13.99 14.26 -0.74
CA ARG A 89 -12.85 13.54 -0.17
C ARG A 89 -12.35 14.17 1.12
N PHE A 90 -12.27 15.50 1.20
CA PHE A 90 -11.95 16.20 2.44
C PHE A 90 -12.98 15.90 3.54
N ARG A 91 -14.27 15.91 3.19
CA ARG A 91 -15.36 15.61 4.12
C ARG A 91 -15.27 14.17 4.63
N SER A 92 -15.04 13.21 3.75
CA SER A 92 -14.87 11.80 4.12
C SER A 92 -13.64 11.59 5.03
N ALA A 93 -12.50 12.19 4.70
CA ALA A 93 -11.29 12.12 5.53
C ALA A 93 -11.50 12.76 6.92
N TRP A 94 -12.22 13.88 6.98
CA TRP A 94 -12.58 14.53 8.24
C TRP A 94 -13.49 13.65 9.10
N ASN A 95 -14.52 13.06 8.49
CA ASN A 95 -15.43 12.16 9.19
C ASN A 95 -14.72 10.90 9.70
N ALA A 96 -13.83 10.30 8.90
CA ALA A 96 -13.04 9.16 9.32
C ALA A 96 -12.16 9.48 10.54
N ARG A 97 -11.54 10.67 10.56
CA ARG A 97 -10.75 11.15 11.71
C ARG A 97 -11.61 11.35 12.96
N ASN A 98 -12.78 11.96 12.81
CA ASN A 98 -13.70 12.18 13.94
C ASN A 98 -14.20 10.85 14.53
N HIS A 99 -14.56 9.90 13.68
CA HIS A 99 -14.95 8.56 14.09
C HIS A 99 -13.81 7.83 14.83
N GLU A 100 -12.57 7.91 14.34
CA GLU A 100 -11.40 7.34 15.01
C GLU A 100 -11.10 8.00 16.36
N ALA A 101 -11.47 9.27 16.53
CA ALA A 101 -11.39 10.00 17.78
C ALA A 101 -12.58 9.76 18.73
N GLY A 102 -13.55 8.92 18.35
CA GLY A 102 -14.75 8.63 19.14
C GLY A 102 -15.73 9.80 19.25
N ILE A 103 -15.67 10.73 18.30
CA ILE A 103 -16.54 11.91 18.23
C ILE A 103 -17.60 11.61 17.18
N GLU A 104 -18.82 11.30 17.63
CA GLU A 104 -20.00 11.13 16.76
C GLU A 104 -20.80 12.44 16.65
#